data_AF-A0A9P6T7Q5-F1
#
_entry.id   AF-A0A9P6T7Q5-F1
#
_cell.length_a   1.000
_cell.length_b   1.000
_cell.length_c   1.000
_cell.angle_alpha   90.00
_cell.angle_beta   90.00
_cell.angle_gamma   90.00
#
_symmetry.space_group_name_H-M   'P 1'
#
loop_
_entity.id
_entity.type
_entity.pdbx_description
1 polymer ?
#
loop_
_entity_poly.entity_id
_entity_poly.type
_entity_poly.pdbx_seq_one_letter_code
_entity_poly.pdbx_strand_id
1 'polypeptide(L)' 'MVRFKNRYLLIELIFNPNLSPSPSHQTLNLNEKILTDIIRSSISENFGEFGAGQSSSSLTA' A
#
# COMPACT_ATOMS: atom_id res chain seq x y z
N MET A 1 -30.41 13.84 0.27
CA MET A 1 -29.25 13.62 1.16
C MET A 1 -28.27 12.71 0.45
N VAL A 2 -27.06 13.16 0.13
CA VAL A 2 -26.02 12.34 -0.52
C VAL A 2 -24.81 12.26 0.40
N ARG A 3 -24.22 11.07 0.54
CA ARG A 3 -23.04 10.80 1.37
C ARG A 3 -22.00 10.02 0.57
N PHE A 4 -20.73 10.21 0.89
CA PHE A 4 -19.65 9.40 0.32
C PHE A 4 -19.81 7.91 0.70
N LYS A 5 -19.36 7.03 -0.20
CA LYS A 5 -19.47 5.58 -0.06
C LYS A 5 -18.07 4.99 0.01
N ASN A 6 -17.68 4.54 1.19
CA ASN A 6 -16.38 3.94 1.41
C ASN A 6 -16.36 2.48 0.91
N ARG A 7 -15.21 2.06 0.38
CA ARG A 7 -14.90 0.68 0.00
C ARG A 7 -13.64 0.26 0.72
N TYR A 8 -13.64 -0.92 1.31
CA TYR A 8 -12.53 -1.45 2.08
C TYR A 8 -11.92 -2.65 1.35
N LEU A 9 -10.60 -2.73 1.32
CA LEU A 9 -9.85 -3.89 0.85
C LEU A 9 -9.04 -4.47 2.01
N LEU A 10 -9.06 -5.80 2.13
CA LEU A 10 -8.18 -6.55 3.01
C LEU A 10 -7.06 -7.14 2.15
N ILE A 11 -5.81 -6.98 2.60
CA ILE A 11 -4.63 -7.49 1.91
C ILE A 11 -3.74 -8.27 2.88
N GLU A 12 -3.00 -9.25 2.35
CA GLU A 12 -2.03 -10.06 3.08
C GLU A 12 -0.66 -9.96 2.40
N LEU A 13 0.40 -9.89 3.20
CA LEU A 13 1.79 -9.88 2.71
C LEU A 13 2.40 -11.27 2.89
N ILE A 14 2.69 -11.94 1.77
CA ILE A 14 3.28 -13.28 1.76
C ILE A 14 4.78 -13.17 1.47
N PHE A 15 5.60 -13.65 2.38
CA PHE A 15 7.05 -13.68 2.23
C PHE A 15 7.50 -15.03 1.69
N ASN A 16 8.21 -15.04 0.56
CA ASN A 16 8.72 -16.27 -0.02
C ASN A 16 10.06 -16.65 0.62
N PRO A 17 10.14 -17.76 1.38
CA PRO A 17 11.37 -18.18 2.04
C PRO A 17 12.48 -18.60 1.05
N ASN A 18 12.13 -18.92 -0.20
CA ASN A 18 13.11 -19.33 -1.21
C ASN A 18 13.84 -18.15 -1.87
N LEU A 19 13.34 -16.92 -1.70
CA LEU A 19 13.97 -15.70 -2.23
C LEU A 19 14.92 -15.03 -1.22
N SER A 20 14.86 -15.40 0.05
CA SER A 20 15.75 -14.91 1.11
C SER A 20 16.40 -16.09 1.83
N PRO A 21 17.68 -16.41 1.54
CA PRO A 21 18.34 -17.60 2.09
C PRO A 21 18.73 -17.48 3.58
N SER A 22 18.32 -16.43 4.30
CA SER A 22 18.66 -16.23 5.71
C SER A 22 17.43 -16.40 6.61
N PRO A 23 17.43 -17.36 7.55
CA PRO A 23 16.39 -17.53 8.56
C PRO A 23 16.61 -16.57 9.73
N SER A 24 17.14 -15.37 9.47
CA SER A 24 17.12 -14.33 10.49
C SER A 24 15.69 -13.80 10.54
N HIS A 25 15.07 -13.90 11.71
CA HIS A 25 13.85 -13.16 12.05
C HIS A 25 14.09 -11.66 11.82
N GLN A 26 13.99 -11.21 10.57
CA GLN A 26 13.90 -9.79 10.27
C GLN A 26 12.53 -9.38 10.78
N THR A 27 12.51 -8.80 11.97
CA THR A 27 11.38 -7.99 12.43
C THR A 27 11.19 -6.90 11.40
N LEU A 28 10.25 -7.12 10.48
CA LEU A 28 9.85 -6.12 9.51
C LEU A 28 9.22 -4.98 10.29
N ASN A 29 9.87 -3.82 10.25
CA ASN A 29 9.30 -2.60 10.78
C ASN A 29 8.19 -2.14 9.84
N LEU A 30 7.02 -2.77 9.97
CA LEU A 30 5.82 -2.43 9.22
C LEU A 30 5.19 -1.21 9.89
N ASN A 31 5.22 -0.10 9.17
CA ASN A 31 4.53 1.12 9.57
C ASN A 31 3.48 1.44 8.50
N GLU A 32 2.29 1.83 8.93
CA GLU A 32 1.18 2.24 8.07
C GLU A 32 1.60 3.32 7.07
N LYS A 33 2.36 4.31 7.54
CA LYS A 33 2.86 5.39 6.68
C LYS A 33 3.73 4.84 5.55
N ILE A 34 4.65 3.93 5.86
CA ILE A 34 5.58 3.35 4.89
C ILE A 34 4.79 2.56 3.84
N LEU A 35 3.83 1.73 4.25
CA LEU A 35 2.99 0.97 3.32
C LEU A 35 2.17 1.90 2.41
N THR A 36 1.60 2.95 2.97
CA THR A 36 0.78 3.91 2.23
C THR A 36 1.61 4.69 1.22
N ASP A 37 2.82 5.12 1.59
CA ASP A 37 3.73 5.84 0.72
C ASP A 37 4.21 4.94 -0.44
N ILE A 38 4.50 3.65 -0.18
CA ILE A 38 4.85 2.67 -1.23
C ILE A 38 3.70 2.52 -2.23
N ILE A 39 2.46 2.34 -1.75
CA ILE A 39 1.28 2.18 -2.62
C ILE A 39 1.08 3.44 -3.48
N ARG A 40 1.21 4.64 -2.91
CA ARG A 40 1.10 5.91 -3.65
C ARG A 40 2.19 6.04 -4.72
N SER A 41 3.43 5.68 -4.39
CA SER A 41 4.55 5.66 -5.34
C SER A 41 4.23 4.73 -6.52
N SER A 42 3.76 3.52 -6.25
CA SER A 42 3.36 2.57 -7.31
C SER A 42 2.19 3.09 -8.15
N ILE A 43 1.19 3.74 -7.54
CA ILE A 43 0.08 4.33 -8.31
C ILE A 43 0.59 5.45 -9.21
N SER A 44 1.47 6.32 -8.71
CA SER A 44 2.05 7.41 -9.50
C SER A 44 2.86 6.88 -10.68
N GLU A 45 3.66 5.84 -10.46
CA GLU A 45 4.49 5.23 -11.51
C GLU A 45 3.65 4.57 -12.61
N ASN A 46 2.57 3.87 -12.24
CA ASN A 46 1.76 3.08 -13.18
C ASN A 46 0.60 3.87 -13.83
N PHE A 47 0.06 4.87 -13.13
CA PHE A 47 -1.15 5.61 -13.56
C PHE A 47 -0.92 7.13 -13.71
N GLY A 48 0.30 7.61 -13.45
CA GLY A 48 0.68 9.02 -13.55
C GLY A 48 -0.02 9.93 -12.53
N GLU A 49 0.14 11.24 -12.74
CA GLU A 49 -0.38 12.29 -11.85
C GLU A 49 -1.91 12.26 -11.67
N PHE A 50 -2.65 11.91 -12.74
CA PHE A 50 -4.10 11.84 -12.68
C PHE A 50 -4.59 10.72 -11.75
N GLY A 51 -3.97 9.53 -11.85
CA GLY A 51 -4.31 8.40 -10.99
C GLY A 51 -3.88 8.63 -9.54
N ALA A 52 -2.71 9.24 -9.34
CA ALA A 52 -2.24 9.65 -8.03
C ALA A 52 -3.19 10.67 -7.36
N GLY A 53 -3.63 11.68 -8.11
CA GLY A 53 -4.55 12.71 -7.62
C GLY A 53 -5.89 12.13 -7.16
N GLN A 54 -6.51 11.26 -7.96
CA GLN A 54 -7.81 10.66 -7.61
C GLN A 54 -7.72 9.78 -6.36
N SER A 55 -6.69 8.93 -6.28
CA SER A 55 -6.51 8.00 -5.16
C SER A 55 -6.08 8.69 -3.86
N SER A 56 -5.38 9.81 -3.92
CA SER A 56 -4.88 10.54 -2.73
C SER A 56 -5.99 10.98 -1.76
N SER A 57 -7.16 11.33 -2.30
CA SER A 57 -8.34 11.76 -1.52
C SER A 57 -9.03 10.63 -0.76
N SER A 58 -8.89 9.40 -1.27
CA SER A 58 -9.61 8.22 -0.76
C SER A 58 -8.72 7.32 0.09
N LEU A 59 -7.41 7.29 -0.18
CA LEU A 59 -6.42 6.52 0.56
C LEU A 59 -5.78 7.38 1.66
N THR A 60 -6.45 7.45 2.80
CA THR A 60 -5.97 8.11 4.02
C THR A 60 -5.24 7.11 4.91
N ALA A 61 -4.07 7.52 5.42
CA ALA A 61 -3.34 6.90 6.53
C ALA A 61 -3.32 7.88 7.70
#